data_AF-A0A6P3XWK9-F1
#
_entry.id   AF-A0A6P3XWK9-F1
#
_cell.length_a   1.000
_cell.length_b   1.000
_cell.length_c   1.000
_cell.angle_alpha   90.00
_cell.angle_beta   90.00
_cell.angle_gamma   90.00
#
_symmetry.space_group_name_H-M   'P 1'
#
loop_
_entity.id
_entity.type
_entity.pdbx_description
1 polymer ?
#
loop_
_entity_poly.entity_id
_entity_poly.type
_entity_poly.pdbx_seq_one_letter_code
_entity_poly.pdbx_strand_id
1 'polypeptide(L)'
;MGGPPSVMAGKDGKLEPKDGDVIRQGFMIKRSQNKKRFTPVNYKQRWFVLTKRYLVYYDGDGERRKERGRIAVESVHVVETASLGNNSTAGGGGIGEVAGGDAGGGGGGVPSGLPFQVGYREAGQEYTLYLLAAREQDRAEWIRAIRAVCSENPGLSGRYHAGLWSGKRWSCCRLSTRSAEGCDTCSSWSSKPSANATNPSSTSSTSATSTSVLGSTNNTTTTVTSDRSQPMNAEANNNPIVQTRSTIGS
;
A
#
# COMPACT_ATOMS: atom_id res chain seq x y z
N MET A 1 -49.74 9.19 45.84
CA MET A 1 -48.73 8.12 45.88
C MET A 1 -48.22 7.89 44.46
N GLY A 2 -47.35 8.78 43.96
CA GLY A 2 -46.74 8.67 42.64
C GLY A 2 -45.27 8.30 42.80
N GLY A 3 -44.91 7.06 42.45
CA GLY A 3 -43.51 6.65 42.31
C GLY A 3 -42.97 7.07 40.95
N PRO A 4 -41.67 7.43 40.82
CA PRO A 4 -41.10 7.80 39.54
C PRO A 4 -40.91 6.56 38.63
N PRO A 5 -41.02 6.72 37.30
CA PRO A 5 -40.72 5.64 36.37
C PRO A 5 -39.20 5.38 36.33
N SER A 6 -38.84 4.11 36.49
CA SER A 6 -37.47 3.61 36.42
C SER A 6 -36.91 3.80 35.01
N VAL A 7 -35.87 4.63 34.89
CA VAL A 7 -35.08 4.80 33.68
C VAL A 7 -34.30 3.52 33.37
N MET A 8 -34.69 2.79 32.34
CA MET A 8 -33.85 1.72 31.79
C MET A 8 -32.96 2.32 30.70
N ALA A 9 -31.75 2.69 31.12
CA ALA A 9 -30.64 3.00 30.23
C ALA A 9 -30.10 1.70 29.63
N GLY A 10 -30.56 1.33 28.43
CA GLY A 10 -29.95 0.31 27.58
C GLY A 10 -28.96 0.95 26.62
N LYS A 11 -27.73 1.15 27.08
CA LYS A 11 -26.63 1.78 26.33
C LYS A 11 -25.71 0.71 25.77
N ASP A 12 -26.05 0.17 24.60
CA ASP A 12 -25.12 -0.57 23.74
C ASP A 12 -25.57 -0.39 22.27
N GLY A 13 -25.29 0.79 21.72
CA GLY A 13 -25.49 1.08 20.30
C GLY A 13 -24.47 0.35 19.44
N LYS A 14 -24.58 -0.98 19.32
CA LYS A 14 -23.89 -1.76 18.29
C LYS A 14 -24.58 -1.46 16.97
N LEU A 15 -24.13 -0.39 16.31
CA LEU A 15 -24.51 -0.07 14.94
C LEU A 15 -23.93 -1.15 14.03
N GLU A 16 -24.61 -2.28 13.94
CA GLU A 16 -24.49 -3.17 12.78
C GLU A 16 -24.67 -2.28 11.54
N PRO A 17 -23.76 -2.33 10.55
CA PRO A 17 -23.94 -1.59 9.31
C PRO A 17 -25.31 -2.00 8.74
N LYS A 18 -26.25 -1.05 8.63
CA LYS A 18 -27.47 -1.29 7.86
C LYS A 18 -27.02 -1.71 6.46
N ASP A 19 -27.61 -2.76 5.89
CA ASP A 19 -27.17 -3.35 4.62
C ASP A 19 -27.01 -2.33 3.47
N GLY A 20 -27.70 -1.19 3.53
CA GLY A 20 -27.56 -0.08 2.58
C GLY A 20 -26.23 0.70 2.62
N ASP A 21 -25.39 0.52 3.65
CA ASP A 21 -24.08 1.18 3.78
C ASP A 21 -22.90 0.31 3.33
N VAL A 22 -23.16 -0.96 2.99
CA VAL A 22 -22.12 -1.92 2.59
C VAL A 22 -21.79 -1.75 1.12
N ILE A 23 -20.53 -1.43 0.85
CA ILE A 23 -20.02 -1.22 -0.52
C ILE A 23 -19.46 -2.52 -1.09
N ARG A 24 -18.78 -3.30 -0.25
CA ARG A 24 -18.27 -4.62 -0.63
C ARG A 24 -18.10 -5.48 0.61
N GLN A 25 -18.37 -6.77 0.48
CA GLN A 25 -18.06 -7.75 1.51
C GLN A 25 -17.61 -9.07 0.89
N GLY A 26 -16.82 -9.84 1.63
CA GLY A 26 -16.31 -11.11 1.15
C GLY A 26 -15.12 -11.64 1.96
N PHE A 27 -14.77 -12.89 1.70
CA PHE A 27 -13.61 -13.53 2.33
C PHE A 27 -12.31 -13.05 1.70
N MET A 28 -11.34 -12.72 2.55
CA MET A 28 -9.94 -12.53 2.18
C MET A 28 -9.03 -13.12 3.25
N ILE A 29 -7.80 -13.47 2.87
CA ILE A 29 -6.80 -13.93 3.83
C ILE A 29 -6.04 -12.71 4.34
N LYS A 30 -6.09 -12.50 5.66
CA LYS A 30 -5.38 -11.44 6.36
C LYS A 30 -4.06 -11.94 6.91
N ARG A 31 -2.97 -11.22 6.64
CA ARG A 31 -1.68 -11.42 7.32
C ARG A 31 -1.70 -10.76 8.71
N SER A 32 -1.11 -11.40 9.71
CA SER A 32 -0.89 -10.80 11.03
C SER A 32 0.09 -9.62 10.92
N GLN A 33 -0.19 -8.56 11.66
CA GLN A 33 0.80 -7.55 11.96
C GLN A 33 1.57 -8.05 13.19
N ASN A 34 2.79 -8.55 12.98
CA ASN A 34 3.58 -9.12 14.07
C ASN A 34 4.08 -7.98 14.97
N LYS A 35 3.34 -7.71 16.05
CA LYS A 35 3.72 -6.71 17.07
C LYS A 35 4.96 -7.14 17.87
N LYS A 36 5.29 -8.43 17.91
CA LYS A 36 6.47 -8.99 18.59
C LYS A 36 7.45 -9.58 17.58
N ARG A 37 8.75 -9.34 17.79
CA ARG A 37 9.83 -9.71 16.85
C ARG A 37 9.96 -11.21 16.56
N PHE A 38 9.55 -12.08 17.48
CA PHE A 38 9.75 -13.53 17.38
C PHE A 38 8.47 -14.33 17.13
N THR A 39 7.31 -13.67 16.99
CA THR A 39 6.07 -14.41 16.70
C THR A 39 6.08 -14.84 15.24
N PRO A 40 5.75 -16.10 14.92
CA PRO A 40 5.54 -16.53 13.54
C PRO A 40 4.43 -15.70 12.87
N VAL A 41 4.60 -15.41 11.59
CA VAL A 41 3.57 -14.74 10.79
C VAL A 41 2.38 -15.69 10.62
N ASN A 42 1.18 -15.22 10.91
CA ASN A 42 -0.04 -16.01 10.80
C ASN A 42 -0.95 -15.40 9.73
N TYR A 43 -1.47 -16.25 8.86
CA TYR A 43 -2.45 -15.90 7.84
C TYR A 43 -3.80 -16.47 8.25
N LYS A 44 -4.83 -15.63 8.28
CA LYS A 44 -6.18 -16.06 8.67
C LYS A 44 -7.22 -15.56 7.69
N GLN A 45 -8.09 -16.46 7.23
CA GLN A 45 -9.27 -16.07 6.47
C GLN A 45 -10.22 -15.27 7.36
N ARG A 46 -10.71 -14.15 6.85
CA ARG A 46 -11.61 -13.23 7.56
C ARG A 46 -12.70 -12.76 6.61
N TRP A 47 -13.90 -12.58 7.13
CA TRP A 47 -14.97 -11.89 6.39
C TRP A 47 -14.74 -10.40 6.51
N PHE A 48 -14.51 -9.72 5.39
CA PHE A 48 -14.35 -8.27 5.35
C PHE A 48 -15.64 -7.61 4.93
N VAL A 49 -15.91 -6.44 5.51
CA VAL A 49 -17.01 -5.56 5.14
C VAL A 49 -16.45 -4.15 4.99
N LEU A 50 -16.58 -3.59 3.80
CA LEU A 50 -16.25 -2.21 3.48
C LEU A 50 -17.52 -1.38 3.49
N THR A 51 -17.48 -0.29 4.24
CA THR A 51 -18.47 0.79 4.23
C THR A 51 -17.76 2.10 3.88
N LYS A 52 -18.51 3.21 3.76
CA LYS A 52 -17.91 4.54 3.58
C LYS A 52 -17.04 4.99 4.76
N ARG A 53 -17.26 4.43 5.95
CA ARG A 53 -16.59 4.88 7.19
C ARG A 53 -15.52 3.91 7.67
N TYR A 54 -15.71 2.62 7.45
CA TYR A 54 -14.85 1.59 8.01
C TYR A 54 -14.63 0.42 7.05
N LEU A 55 -13.41 -0.12 7.09
CA LEU A 55 -13.08 -1.47 6.67
C LEU A 55 -13.02 -2.35 7.91
N VAL A 56 -14.05 -3.17 8.10
CA VAL A 56 -14.21 -4.05 9.28
C VAL A 56 -13.90 -5.48 8.87
N TYR A 57 -13.31 -6.27 9.76
CA TYR A 57 -13.15 -7.70 9.54
C TYR A 57 -13.58 -8.51 10.74
N TYR A 58 -14.24 -9.62 10.43
CA TYR A 58 -14.80 -10.56 11.38
C TYR A 58 -14.08 -11.89 11.29
N ASP A 59 -14.25 -12.74 12.29
CA ASP A 59 -13.85 -14.14 12.17
C ASP A 59 -14.59 -14.86 11.04
N GLY A 60 -14.03 -16.02 10.66
CA GLY A 60 -14.48 -16.77 9.48
C GLY A 60 -15.49 -17.86 9.80
N ASP A 61 -15.79 -18.10 11.08
CA ASP A 61 -16.58 -19.21 11.59
C ASP A 61 -17.97 -18.77 12.06
N GLY A 62 -19.00 -19.36 11.46
CA GLY A 62 -20.37 -19.41 11.99
C GLY A 62 -21.34 -18.32 11.51
N GLU A 63 -22.61 -18.51 11.88
CA GLU A 63 -23.71 -17.57 11.65
C GLU A 63 -23.55 -16.26 12.43
N ARG A 64 -22.80 -16.28 13.56
CA ARG A 64 -22.56 -15.13 14.43
C ARG A 64 -21.10 -14.69 14.38
N ARG A 65 -20.73 -14.02 13.30
CA ARG A 65 -19.38 -13.48 13.09
C ARG A 65 -19.04 -12.43 14.15
N LYS A 66 -17.92 -12.58 14.86
CA LYS A 66 -17.42 -11.60 15.85
C LYS A 66 -16.37 -10.70 15.22
N GLU A 67 -16.58 -9.39 15.38
CA GLU A 67 -15.65 -8.35 14.92
C GLU A 67 -14.26 -8.56 15.55
N ARG A 68 -13.22 -8.55 14.71
CA ARG A 68 -11.82 -8.75 15.11
C ARG A 68 -11.00 -7.49 15.01
N GLY A 69 -11.44 -6.54 14.19
CA GLY A 69 -10.85 -5.22 14.10
C GLY A 69 -11.52 -4.40 13.02
N ARG A 70 -11.26 -3.10 13.09
CA ARG A 70 -11.76 -2.13 12.13
C ARG A 70 -10.68 -1.12 11.82
N ILE A 71 -10.72 -0.59 10.60
CA ILE A 71 -9.86 0.49 10.14
C ILE A 71 -10.80 1.62 9.70
N ALA A 72 -10.56 2.83 10.19
CA ALA A 72 -11.29 4.00 9.72
C ALA A 72 -10.86 4.30 8.28
N VAL A 73 -11.83 4.41 7.37
CA VAL A 73 -11.58 4.69 5.95
C VAL A 73 -10.80 6.00 5.80
N GLU A 74 -11.15 7.03 6.58
CA GLU A 74 -10.50 8.33 6.57
C GLU A 74 -9.00 8.29 6.89
N SER A 75 -8.52 7.25 7.59
CA SER A 75 -7.11 7.13 7.96
C SER A 75 -6.27 6.35 6.95
N VAL A 76 -6.90 5.80 5.91
CA VAL A 76 -6.23 5.09 4.82
C VAL A 76 -5.53 6.09 3.91
N HIS A 77 -4.25 5.82 3.60
CA HIS A 77 -3.42 6.67 2.75
C HIS A 77 -2.75 5.93 1.60
N VAL A 78 -2.78 4.59 1.56
CA VAL A 78 -2.24 3.74 0.48
C VAL A 78 -3.17 2.55 0.25
N VAL A 79 -3.50 2.26 -1.01
CA VAL A 79 -4.18 1.01 -1.42
C VAL A 79 -3.63 0.57 -2.78
N GLU A 80 -2.77 -0.45 -2.78
CA GLU A 80 -2.05 -0.92 -3.97
C GLU A 80 -1.82 -2.42 -3.92
N THR A 81 -1.41 -3.01 -5.05
CA THR A 81 -0.89 -4.38 -5.07
C THR A 81 0.36 -4.52 -4.18
N ALA A 82 0.65 -5.75 -3.75
CA ALA A 82 1.80 -6.03 -2.88
C ALA A 82 2.57 -7.26 -3.34
N SER A 83 3.78 -7.44 -2.80
CA SER A 83 4.72 -8.52 -3.12
C SER A 83 5.21 -9.14 -1.81
N LEU A 84 4.59 -10.25 -1.38
CA LEU A 84 4.84 -10.89 -0.07
C LEU A 84 5.97 -11.94 -0.06
N GLY A 85 6.65 -12.16 -1.18
CA GLY A 85 7.70 -13.18 -1.35
C GLY A 85 7.29 -14.28 -2.34
N ASN A 86 8.27 -15.04 -2.84
CA ASN A 86 8.11 -15.96 -3.97
C ASN A 86 7.18 -17.15 -3.64
N ASN A 87 5.93 -17.07 -4.06
CA ASN A 87 5.35 -18.13 -4.88
C ASN A 87 4.60 -17.47 -6.04
N SER A 88 5.21 -17.57 -7.21
CA SER A 88 4.80 -16.93 -8.45
C SER A 88 3.47 -17.49 -8.93
N THR A 89 2.44 -16.65 -9.08
CA THR A 89 1.53 -16.78 -10.22
C THR A 89 0.97 -15.41 -10.62
N ALA A 90 1.78 -14.63 -11.32
CA ALA A 90 1.29 -13.61 -12.25
C ALA A 90 2.37 -13.33 -13.32
N GLY A 91 2.30 -14.10 -14.41
CA GLY A 91 2.63 -13.68 -15.78
C GLY A 91 4.07 -13.34 -16.16
N GLY A 92 4.73 -14.23 -16.92
CA GLY A 92 5.60 -13.82 -18.03
C GLY A 92 7.00 -14.46 -18.12
N GLY A 93 7.07 -15.65 -18.75
CA GLY A 93 8.18 -16.07 -19.63
C GLY A 93 9.47 -16.61 -19.00
N GLY A 94 9.67 -17.93 -19.06
CA GLY A 94 11.00 -18.55 -18.95
C GLY A 94 10.99 -19.95 -18.33
N ILE A 95 10.94 -20.96 -19.22
CA ILE A 95 11.33 -22.38 -19.12
C ILE A 95 11.18 -23.15 -17.78
N GLY A 96 10.50 -24.29 -17.86
CA GLY A 96 10.23 -25.19 -16.75
C GLY A 96 11.40 -26.09 -16.32
N GLU A 97 11.07 -26.87 -15.29
CA GLU A 97 11.80 -28.01 -14.69
C GLU A 97 13.08 -27.70 -13.90
N VAL A 98 12.97 -27.84 -12.58
CA VAL A 98 13.29 -29.12 -11.92
C VAL A 98 12.38 -29.31 -10.70
N ALA A 99 11.49 -30.29 -10.77
CA ALA A 99 10.91 -30.89 -9.59
C ALA A 99 11.96 -31.83 -8.98
N GLY A 100 12.21 -31.71 -7.67
CA GLY A 100 12.99 -32.71 -6.95
C GLY A 100 13.59 -32.17 -5.67
N GLY A 101 13.08 -32.64 -4.53
CA GLY A 101 13.88 -32.76 -3.32
C GLY A 101 13.27 -32.21 -2.04
N ASP A 102 12.69 -33.16 -1.29
CA ASP A 102 12.73 -33.25 0.17
C ASP A 102 11.68 -32.50 1.01
N ALA A 103 10.74 -33.31 1.49
CA ALA A 103 9.83 -32.98 2.57
C ALA A 103 10.62 -32.92 3.89
N GLY A 104 11.00 -31.72 4.31
CA GLY A 104 11.63 -31.52 5.61
C GLY A 104 11.78 -30.05 5.99
N GLY A 105 10.79 -29.47 6.67
CA GLY A 105 10.97 -28.20 7.39
C GLY A 105 9.73 -27.32 7.49
N GLY A 106 9.07 -27.32 8.64
CA GLY A 106 7.97 -26.40 8.94
C GLY A 106 8.42 -24.93 8.85
N GLY A 107 7.76 -24.14 8.00
CA GLY A 107 8.17 -22.76 7.77
C GLY A 107 7.21 -21.91 6.94
N GLY A 108 6.01 -21.66 7.46
CA GLY A 108 5.23 -20.42 7.22
C GLY A 108 5.21 -19.81 5.82
N GLY A 109 4.96 -20.59 4.77
CA GLY A 109 4.80 -20.10 3.41
C GLY A 109 3.63 -19.13 3.27
N VAL A 110 3.72 -18.21 2.31
CA VAL A 110 2.59 -17.32 1.95
C VAL A 110 1.49 -18.19 1.33
N PRO A 111 0.24 -18.15 1.82
CA PRO A 111 -0.85 -18.90 1.22
C PRO A 111 -1.09 -18.51 -0.24
N SER A 112 -1.68 -19.43 -1.01
CA SER A 112 -2.15 -19.11 -2.37
C SER A 112 -3.13 -17.94 -2.33
N GLY A 113 -2.90 -16.96 -3.19
CA GLY A 113 -3.76 -15.79 -3.33
C GLY A 113 -2.99 -14.60 -3.89
N LEU A 114 -3.72 -13.57 -4.28
CA LEU A 114 -3.17 -12.41 -4.94
C LEU A 114 -3.08 -11.26 -3.93
N PRO A 115 -1.85 -10.89 -3.50
CA PRO A 115 -1.66 -9.93 -2.45
C PRO A 115 -1.93 -8.49 -2.88
N PHE A 116 -2.48 -7.72 -1.96
CA PHE A 116 -2.57 -6.26 -1.98
C PHE A 116 -2.42 -5.71 -0.56
N GLN A 117 -2.21 -4.41 -0.43
CA GLN A 117 -1.98 -3.74 0.84
C GLN A 117 -2.89 -2.53 1.04
N VAL A 118 -3.18 -2.26 2.31
CA VAL A 118 -3.88 -1.07 2.79
C VAL A 118 -3.01 -0.40 3.86
N GLY A 119 -2.44 0.75 3.55
CA GLY A 119 -1.70 1.59 4.49
C GLY A 119 -2.65 2.56 5.20
N TYR A 120 -2.59 2.60 6.52
CA TYR A 120 -3.45 3.45 7.34
C TYR A 120 -2.73 3.99 8.58
N ARG A 121 -3.25 5.10 9.10
CA ARG A 121 -2.74 5.74 10.32
C ARG A 121 -3.66 5.44 11.50
N GLU A 122 -3.06 5.10 12.65
CA GLU A 122 -3.78 4.89 13.90
C GLU A 122 -2.90 5.34 15.06
N ALA A 123 -3.43 6.19 15.95
CA ALA A 123 -2.70 6.74 17.10
C ALA A 123 -1.31 7.35 16.76
N GLY A 124 -1.21 8.04 15.61
CA GLY A 124 0.03 8.68 15.14
C GLY A 124 1.06 7.71 14.53
N GLN A 125 0.76 6.41 14.46
CA GLN A 125 1.62 5.40 13.87
C GLN A 125 1.08 4.93 12.51
N GLU A 126 1.99 4.70 11.57
CA GLU A 126 1.67 4.12 10.26
C GLU A 126 1.68 2.58 10.33
N TYR A 127 0.60 1.99 9.81
CA TYR A 127 0.39 0.55 9.74
C TYR A 127 0.12 0.12 8.30
N THR A 128 0.51 -1.10 7.97
CA THR A 128 0.20 -1.73 6.69
C THR A 128 -0.55 -3.02 6.96
N LEU A 129 -1.73 -3.15 6.37
CA LEU A 129 -2.51 -4.38 6.34
C LEU A 129 -2.26 -5.07 5.00
N TYR A 130 -1.76 -6.31 5.04
CA TYR A 130 -1.63 -7.14 3.85
C TYR A 130 -2.78 -8.15 3.77
N LEU A 131 -3.42 -8.18 2.60
CA LEU A 131 -4.57 -9.01 2.27
C LEU A 131 -4.29 -9.83 1.02
N LEU A 132 -4.80 -11.05 0.96
CA LEU A 132 -4.76 -11.88 -0.24
C LEU A 132 -6.19 -12.17 -0.67
N ALA A 133 -6.50 -11.86 -1.93
CA ALA A 133 -7.75 -12.23 -2.58
C ALA A 133 -7.58 -13.57 -3.32
N ALA A 134 -8.67 -14.32 -3.49
CA ALA A 134 -8.63 -15.61 -4.17
C ALA A 134 -8.42 -15.49 -5.69
N ARG A 135 -8.97 -14.43 -6.31
CA ARG A 135 -8.92 -14.18 -7.75
C ARG A 135 -8.45 -12.78 -8.08
N GLU A 136 -7.90 -12.60 -9.27
CA GLU A 136 -7.43 -11.28 -9.75
C GLU A 136 -8.58 -10.28 -9.82
N GLN A 137 -9.74 -10.74 -10.30
CA GLN A 137 -10.95 -9.94 -10.32
C GLN A 137 -11.34 -9.46 -8.92
N ASP A 138 -11.31 -10.34 -7.91
CA ASP A 138 -11.61 -9.96 -6.53
C ASP A 138 -10.62 -8.94 -6.02
N ARG A 139 -9.32 -9.14 -6.27
CA ARG A 139 -8.26 -8.19 -5.88
C ARG A 139 -8.52 -6.82 -6.49
N ALA A 140 -8.72 -6.76 -7.80
CA ALA A 140 -8.95 -5.53 -8.53
C ALA A 140 -10.21 -4.79 -8.04
N GLU A 141 -11.30 -5.53 -7.80
CA GLU A 141 -12.54 -4.96 -7.28
C GLU A 141 -12.41 -4.46 -5.85
N TRP A 142 -11.69 -5.16 -4.96
CA TRP A 142 -11.41 -4.69 -3.61
C TRP A 142 -10.54 -3.43 -3.62
N ILE A 143 -9.46 -3.40 -4.40
CA ILE A 143 -8.62 -2.20 -4.56
C ILE A 143 -9.46 -1.04 -5.07
N ARG A 144 -10.25 -1.23 -6.13
CA ARG A 144 -11.10 -0.18 -6.71
C ARG A 144 -12.11 0.36 -5.69
N ALA A 145 -12.81 -0.54 -4.98
CA ALA A 145 -13.83 -0.15 -4.01
C ALA A 145 -13.25 0.63 -2.83
N ILE A 146 -12.12 0.18 -2.26
CA ILE A 146 -11.47 0.89 -1.15
C ILE A 146 -10.93 2.24 -1.63
N ARG A 147 -10.31 2.30 -2.82
CA ARG A 147 -9.81 3.57 -3.37
C ARG A 147 -10.91 4.58 -3.62
N ALA A 148 -12.07 4.14 -4.11
CA ALA A 148 -13.22 5.00 -4.37
C ALA A 148 -13.75 5.68 -3.09
N VAL A 149 -13.72 5.00 -1.95
CA VAL A 149 -14.17 5.60 -0.68
C VAL A 149 -13.12 6.46 0.01
N CYS A 150 -11.83 6.23 -0.31
CA CYS A 150 -10.71 6.94 0.29
C CYS A 150 -10.20 8.11 -0.56
N SER A 151 -10.76 8.36 -1.74
CA SER A 151 -10.19 9.30 -2.72
C SER A 151 -10.13 10.77 -2.26
N GLU A 152 -10.91 11.12 -1.24
CA GLU A 152 -10.96 12.47 -0.67
C GLU A 152 -10.27 12.55 0.70
N ASN A 153 -9.60 11.48 1.14
CA ASN A 153 -8.88 11.48 2.40
C ASN A 153 -7.71 12.48 2.38
N PRO A 154 -7.42 13.17 3.50
CA PRO A 154 -6.23 13.98 3.60
C PRO A 154 -4.96 13.11 3.66
N GLY A 155 -3.87 13.58 3.05
CA GLY A 155 -2.55 12.93 3.18
C GLY A 155 -2.43 11.59 2.46
N LEU A 156 -3.18 11.37 1.37
CA LEU A 156 -2.96 10.26 0.45
C LEU A 156 -1.52 10.23 -0.03
N SER A 157 -0.87 9.07 0.02
CA SER A 157 0.52 8.94 -0.38
C SER A 157 0.64 8.83 -1.90
N GLY A 158 1.61 9.56 -2.47
CA GLY A 158 2.03 9.40 -3.87
C GLY A 158 3.03 8.27 -4.09
N ARG A 159 3.61 7.70 -3.01
CA ARG A 159 4.56 6.60 -3.07
C ARG A 159 4.26 5.50 -2.08
N TYR A 160 4.70 4.28 -2.38
CA TYR A 160 4.52 3.12 -1.50
C TYR A 160 5.64 2.08 -1.67
N HIS A 161 5.68 1.10 -0.77
CA HIS A 161 6.54 -0.07 -0.90
C HIS A 161 5.68 -1.27 -1.26
N ALA A 162 5.84 -1.82 -2.47
CA ALA A 162 5.15 -3.06 -2.85
C ALA A 162 5.63 -4.25 -1.99
N GLY A 163 6.89 -4.24 -1.59
CA GLY A 163 7.53 -5.32 -0.84
C GLY A 163 7.22 -5.32 0.66
N LEU A 164 7.46 -6.46 1.29
CA LEU A 164 7.30 -6.65 2.73
C LEU A 164 8.48 -6.07 3.54
N TRP A 165 8.17 -5.44 4.67
CA TRP A 165 9.16 -5.08 5.69
C TRP A 165 9.57 -6.32 6.51
N SER A 166 10.85 -6.68 6.47
CA SER A 166 11.40 -7.86 7.16
C SER A 166 11.79 -7.62 8.63
N GLY A 167 11.72 -6.38 9.12
CA GLY A 167 12.34 -6.00 10.40
C GLY A 167 13.71 -5.35 10.24
N LYS A 168 14.42 -5.64 9.13
CA LYS A 168 15.73 -5.07 8.81
C LYS A 168 15.71 -4.21 7.55
N ARG A 169 14.99 -4.66 6.52
CA ARG A 169 14.87 -3.95 5.23
C ARG A 169 13.55 -4.24 4.52
N TRP A 170 13.17 -3.35 3.62
CA TRP A 170 12.12 -3.59 2.63
C TRP A 170 12.57 -4.62 1.58
N SER A 171 11.68 -5.54 1.20
CA SER A 171 12.02 -6.54 0.17
C SER A 171 12.08 -5.95 -1.24
N CYS A 172 11.36 -4.87 -1.53
CA CYS A 172 11.30 -4.21 -2.84
C CYS A 172 12.56 -3.39 -3.16
N CYS A 173 13.01 -2.53 -2.25
CA CYS A 173 14.08 -1.56 -2.50
C CYS A 173 15.31 -1.71 -1.60
N ARG A 174 15.29 -2.68 -0.67
CA ARG A 174 16.37 -2.94 0.30
C ARG A 174 16.65 -1.81 1.30
N LEU A 175 15.90 -0.71 1.28
CA LEU A 175 15.99 0.34 2.29
C LEU A 175 15.81 -0.23 3.70
N SER A 176 16.69 0.18 4.62
CA SER A 176 16.79 -0.35 6.00
C SER A 176 16.02 0.45 7.04
N THR A 177 15.24 1.43 6.60
CA THR A 177 14.40 2.27 7.48
C THR A 177 12.94 1.98 7.19
N ARG A 178 12.19 1.56 8.22
CA ARG A 178 10.77 1.22 8.06
C ARG A 178 9.93 2.42 7.63
N SER A 179 10.26 3.61 8.12
CA SER A 179 9.59 4.87 7.77
C SER A 179 10.15 5.53 6.51
N ALA A 180 11.01 4.85 5.74
CA ALA A 180 11.49 5.39 4.48
C ALA A 180 10.32 5.59 3.50
N GLU A 181 10.38 6.68 2.73
CA GLU A 181 9.44 6.94 1.65
C GLU A 181 9.35 5.75 0.69
N GLY A 182 8.16 5.52 0.14
CA GLY A 182 7.90 4.45 -0.83
C GLY A 182 8.83 4.50 -2.04
N CYS A 183 9.31 3.33 -2.49
CA CYS A 183 10.17 3.24 -3.66
C CYS A 183 9.44 3.19 -5.01
N ASP A 184 8.11 3.06 -4.99
CA ASP A 184 7.26 2.97 -6.17
C ASP A 184 6.12 4.00 -6.11
N THR A 185 5.55 4.36 -7.26
CA THR A 185 4.51 5.39 -7.39
C THR A 185 3.13 4.79 -7.17
N CYS A 186 2.32 5.40 -6.31
CA CYS A 186 0.92 5.02 -6.17
C CYS A 186 0.15 5.33 -7.47
N SER A 187 -0.81 4.48 -7.81
CA SER A 187 -1.79 4.78 -8.85
C SER A 187 -2.51 6.09 -8.53
N SER A 188 -2.99 6.81 -9.55
CA SER A 188 -3.78 8.03 -9.32
C SER A 188 -5.06 7.72 -8.54
N TRP A 189 -5.37 8.54 -7.53
CA TRP A 189 -6.60 8.42 -6.74
C TRP A 189 -7.84 8.97 -7.47
N SER A 190 -7.64 9.67 -8.61
CA SER A 190 -8.71 10.29 -9.38
C SER A 190 -9.73 9.26 -9.86
N SER A 191 -10.94 9.32 -9.28
CA SER A 191 -12.07 8.45 -9.67
C SER A 191 -13.28 9.25 -10.18
N LYS A 192 -13.14 10.56 -10.44
CA LYS A 192 -14.20 11.34 -11.07
C LYS A 192 -13.94 11.39 -12.58
N PRO A 193 -14.71 10.69 -13.44
CA PRO A 193 -14.79 11.09 -14.82
C PRO A 193 -15.41 12.49 -14.81
N SER A 194 -14.67 13.48 -15.29
CA SER A 194 -15.19 14.83 -15.51
C SER A 194 -16.31 14.73 -16.54
N ALA A 195 -17.56 14.72 -16.10
CA ALA A 195 -18.70 14.96 -16.96
C ALA A 195 -18.70 16.46 -17.31
N ASN A 196 -17.96 16.82 -18.36
CA ASN A 196 -18.26 17.92 -19.28
C ASN A 196 -17.18 17.98 -20.38
N ALA A 197 -17.42 17.27 -21.46
CA ALA A 197 -16.86 17.60 -22.77
C ALA A 197 -17.96 17.35 -23.82
N THR A 198 -18.90 18.29 -23.87
CA THR A 198 -19.87 18.36 -24.97
C THR A 198 -19.32 19.32 -26.03
N ASN A 199 -19.10 18.72 -27.21
CA ASN A 199 -19.03 19.27 -28.56
C ASN A 199 -17.72 19.83 -29.15
N PRO A 200 -17.33 19.31 -30.34
CA PRO A 200 -16.33 19.89 -31.24
C PRO A 200 -16.99 20.72 -32.36
N SER A 201 -16.64 21.99 -32.48
CA SER A 201 -16.65 22.83 -33.69
C SER A 201 -15.83 24.08 -33.33
N SER A 202 -14.92 24.65 -34.11
CA SER A 202 -14.87 24.78 -35.56
C SER A 202 -13.48 25.31 -35.97
N THR A 203 -12.97 24.89 -37.14
CA THR A 203 -12.46 25.74 -38.25
C THR A 203 -11.25 26.66 -37.96
N SER A 204 -10.14 26.75 -38.70
CA SER A 204 -9.55 26.11 -39.89
C SER A 204 -8.23 26.84 -40.17
N SER A 205 -7.16 26.15 -40.59
CA SER A 205 -6.17 26.71 -41.54
C SER A 205 -5.16 25.65 -42.00
N THR A 206 -5.44 25.14 -43.20
CA THR A 206 -4.53 24.95 -44.34
C THR A 206 -3.11 24.44 -44.08
N SER A 207 -2.89 23.22 -44.55
CA SER A 207 -1.62 22.58 -44.90
C SER A 207 -0.89 23.31 -46.04
N ALA A 208 0.42 23.43 -45.93
CA ALA A 208 1.33 23.55 -47.08
C ALA A 208 2.68 22.89 -46.77
N THR A 209 2.97 21.87 -47.58
CA THR A 209 4.22 21.13 -47.75
C THR A 209 5.33 22.02 -48.30
N SER A 210 6.57 21.94 -47.79
CA SER A 210 7.79 21.94 -48.64
C SER A 210 9.08 21.60 -47.87
N THR A 211 9.74 20.56 -48.36
CA THR A 211 11.17 20.21 -48.27
C THR A 211 12.11 21.34 -48.68
N SER A 212 13.29 21.48 -48.03
CA SER A 212 14.63 21.28 -48.65
C SER A 212 15.81 21.95 -47.89
N VAL A 213 16.86 21.14 -47.68
CA VAL A 213 18.33 21.35 -47.80
C VAL A 213 19.14 22.51 -47.14
N LEU A 214 20.19 22.07 -46.44
CA LEU A 214 21.59 22.52 -46.27
C LEU A 214 22.03 23.98 -46.59
N GLY A 215 22.86 24.54 -45.71
CA GLY A 215 23.79 25.65 -46.00
C GLY A 215 24.60 26.12 -44.78
N SER A 216 25.90 25.87 -44.78
CA SER A 216 26.91 26.30 -43.78
C SER A 216 27.44 27.72 -44.01
N THR A 217 27.92 28.41 -42.96
CA THR A 217 29.20 29.19 -42.85
C THR A 217 29.21 29.99 -41.52
N ASN A 218 30.11 29.70 -40.58
CA ASN A 218 31.48 30.21 -40.35
C ASN A 218 31.55 31.58 -39.65
N ASN A 219 32.24 31.58 -38.49
CA ASN A 219 33.37 32.45 -38.08
C ASN A 219 33.51 32.41 -36.54
N THR A 220 34.63 32.55 -35.83
CA THR A 220 36.09 32.48 -36.02
C THR A 220 36.69 32.98 -34.69
N THR A 221 37.69 32.29 -34.11
CA THR A 221 38.72 32.81 -33.16
C THR A 221 38.23 33.11 -31.71
N THR A 222 38.87 32.76 -30.59
CA THR A 222 40.30 32.71 -30.22
C THR A 222 40.52 31.91 -28.93
N THR A 223 41.74 31.39 -28.81
CA THR A 223 42.49 30.77 -27.69
C THR A 223 42.50 31.48 -26.33
N VAL A 224 42.72 30.70 -25.24
CA VAL A 224 43.65 30.89 -24.07
C VAL A 224 43.12 30.11 -22.86
N THR A 225 43.62 28.89 -22.63
CA THR A 225 44.56 28.45 -21.56
C THR A 225 44.06 28.51 -20.11
N SER A 226 44.36 27.41 -19.41
CA SER A 226 44.86 27.34 -18.02
C SER A 226 43.92 26.76 -16.96
N ASP A 227 44.34 25.58 -16.51
CA ASP A 227 44.62 25.24 -15.11
C ASP A 227 43.53 24.58 -14.26
N ARG A 228 44.03 23.56 -13.55
CA ARG A 228 43.73 23.19 -12.17
C ARG A 228 42.75 22.05 -11.91
N SER A 229 43.34 20.85 -11.86
CA SER A 229 43.37 19.92 -10.73
C SER A 229 42.28 20.07 -9.66
N GLN A 230 41.54 18.98 -9.36
CA GLN A 230 41.55 18.38 -8.01
C GLN A 230 40.88 16.98 -7.96
N PRO A 231 41.20 16.17 -6.93
CA PRO A 231 41.10 14.71 -6.92
C PRO A 231 39.99 14.15 -6.01
N MET A 232 39.98 12.83 -5.89
CA MET A 232 39.14 12.00 -5.03
C MET A 232 39.26 12.28 -3.52
N ASN A 233 38.13 12.22 -2.80
CA ASN A 233 37.94 11.62 -1.47
C ASN A 233 36.48 11.07 -1.45
N ALA A 234 36.06 9.96 -0.85
CA ALA A 234 36.39 9.23 0.38
C ALA A 234 36.00 9.94 1.68
N GLU A 235 35.16 9.24 2.46
CA GLU A 235 34.81 9.44 3.88
C GLU A 235 33.70 10.51 4.14
N ALA A 236 32.82 10.42 5.14
CA ALA A 236 32.78 9.60 6.34
C ALA A 236 31.34 9.37 6.80
N ASN A 237 31.14 8.18 7.33
CA ASN A 237 30.10 7.75 8.25
C ASN A 237 30.10 8.61 9.52
N ASN A 238 28.93 9.09 9.98
CA ASN A 238 28.75 9.54 11.35
C ASN A 238 27.27 9.49 11.78
N ASN A 239 26.97 8.63 12.75
CA ASN A 239 25.76 8.71 13.56
C ASN A 239 26.17 8.48 15.03
N PRO A 240 25.81 9.36 15.99
CA PRO A 240 26.25 9.22 17.37
C PRO A 240 25.48 8.13 18.13
N ILE A 241 26.24 7.31 18.85
CA ILE A 241 25.80 6.38 19.89
C ILE A 241 25.48 7.17 21.16
N VAL A 242 24.26 7.03 21.68
CA VAL A 242 23.92 7.42 23.06
C VAL A 242 23.81 6.14 23.88
N GLN A 243 24.78 5.93 24.77
CA GLN A 243 24.76 4.89 25.80
C GLN A 243 23.96 5.38 27.01
N THR A 244 22.95 4.62 27.45
CA THR A 244 22.32 4.77 28.75
C THR A 244 22.95 3.77 29.73
N ARG A 245 23.55 4.29 30.81
CA ARG A 245 24.02 3.52 31.97
C ARG A 245 22.84 3.22 32.90
N SER A 246 22.70 1.95 33.28
CA SER A 246 21.87 1.51 34.40
C SER A 246 22.67 1.60 35.70
N THR A 247 22.11 2.23 36.73
CA THR A 247 22.58 2.15 38.11
C THR A 247 21.67 1.22 38.91
N ILE A 248 22.28 0.22 39.53
CA ILE A 248 21.71 -0.70 40.52
C ILE A 248 21.87 -0.03 41.89
N GLY A 249 20.80 0.03 42.68
CA GLY A 249 20.82 0.44 44.07
C GLY A 249 20.29 -0.68 44.96
N SER A 250 21.12 -1.11 45.91
CA SER A 250 20.73 -1.86 47.10
C SER A 250 20.09 -0.95 48.13
#